data_AF-A0A950ILM3-F1
#
_entry.id   AF-A0A950ILM3-F1
#
_cell.length_a   1.000
_cell.length_b   1.000
_cell.length_c   1.000
_cell.angle_alpha   90.00
_cell.angle_beta   90.00
_cell.angle_gamma   90.00
#
_symmetry.space_group_name_H-M   'P 1'
#
loop_
_entity.id
_entity.type
_entity.pdbx_description
1 polymer ?
#
loop_
_entity_poly.entity_id
_entity_poly.type
_entity_poly.pdbx_seq_one_letter_code
_entity_poly.pdbx_strand_id
1 'polypeptide(L)' 'MRPTSTAIVCAVIPALALTLAVPLVNRLEPRILGLPFVLAWIVAWVLLTPAFVWVAYRSVRG' A
#
# COMPACT_ATOMS: atom_id res chain seq x y z
N MET A 1 16.61 -6.98 16.57
CA MET A 1 15.37 -7.73 16.27
C MET A 1 15.49 -8.26 14.84
N ARG A 2 15.35 -9.56 14.60
CA ARG A 2 15.31 -10.09 13.23
C ARG A 2 13.93 -9.82 12.66
N PRO A 3 13.80 -9.18 11.49
CA PRO A 3 12.49 -8.94 10.90
C PRO A 3 11.82 -10.27 10.54
N THR A 4 10.58 -10.46 11.00
CA THR A 4 9.75 -11.60 10.61
C THR A 4 9.36 -11.48 9.14
N SER A 5 9.24 -12.60 8.41
CA SER A 5 8.81 -12.60 7.00
C SER A 5 7.48 -11.84 6.81
N THR A 6 6.55 -11.96 7.76
CA THR A 6 5.28 -11.21 7.77
C THR A 6 5.50 -9.70 7.77
N ALA A 7 6.40 -9.21 8.64
CA ALA A 7 6.71 -7.78 8.71
C ALA A 7 7.34 -7.26 7.42
N ILE A 8 8.21 -8.05 6.79
CA ILE A 8 8.83 -7.71 5.50
C ILE A 8 7.76 -7.62 4.41
N VAL A 9 6.91 -8.64 4.30
CA VAL A 9 5.83 -8.65 3.30
C VAL A 9 4.89 -7.46 3.51
N CYS A 10 4.49 -7.20 4.75
CA CYS A 10 3.61 -6.08 5.06
C CYS A 10 4.23 -4.71 4.76
N ALA A 11 5.55 -4.56 4.86
CA ALA A 11 6.23 -3.31 4.50
C ALA A 11 6.40 -3.16 2.98
N VAL A 12 6.73 -4.25 2.28
CA VAL A 12 7.03 -4.25 0.85
C VAL A 12 5.78 -3.99 0.01
N ILE A 13 4.63 -4.58 0.36
CA ILE A 13 3.39 -4.45 -0.43
C ILE A 13 2.97 -2.98 -0.65
N PRO A 14 2.75 -2.15 0.40
CA PRO A 14 2.35 -0.75 0.21
C PRO A 14 3.48 0.07 -0.44
N ALA A 15 4.75 -0.23 -0.15
CA ALA A 15 5.87 0.44 -0.80
C ALA A 15 5.86 0.24 -2.31
N LEU A 16 5.73 -1.01 -2.78
CA LEU A 16 5.64 -1.32 -4.21
C LEU A 16 4.38 -0.73 -4.84
N ALA A 17 3.25 -0.78 -4.15
CA ALA A 17 1.99 -0.24 -4.66
C ALA A 17 1.99 1.28 -4.82
N LEU A 18 2.71 2.01 -3.96
CA LEU A 18 2.80 3.49 -4.00
C LEU A 18 3.97 4.01 -4.84
N THR A 19 4.96 3.17 -5.19
CA THR A 19 6.15 3.61 -5.94
C THR A 19 6.25 2.94 -7.31
N LEU A 20 6.33 1.62 -7.36
CA LEU A 20 6.58 0.87 -8.60
C LEU A 20 5.31 0.59 -9.39
N ALA A 21 4.14 0.50 -8.74
CA ALA A 21 2.89 0.26 -9.44
C ALA A 21 2.35 1.52 -10.14
N VAL A 22 2.84 2.72 -9.78
CA VAL A 22 2.33 4.00 -10.30
C VAL A 22 2.33 4.07 -11.83
N PRO A 23 3.41 3.72 -12.56
CA PRO A 23 3.39 3.73 -14.03
C PRO A 23 2.35 2.81 -14.66
N LEU A 24 1.98 1.71 -13.98
CA LEU A 24 0.99 0.74 -14.47
C LEU A 24 -0.45 1.23 -14.26
N VAL A 25 -0.67 1.95 -13.16
CA VAL A 25 -1.99 2.49 -12.78
C VAL A 25 -2.17 3.96 -13.13
N ASN A 26 -1.18 4.62 -13.72
CA ASN A 26 -1.26 6.02 -14.10
C ASN A 26 -2.13 6.20 -15.35
N ARG A 27 -3.44 6.15 -15.16
CA ARG A 27 -4.45 6.37 -16.20
C ARG A 27 -5.42 7.46 -15.76
N LEU A 28 -5.79 8.33 -16.70
CA LEU A 28 -6.80 9.36 -16.47
C LEU A 28 -8.21 8.78 -16.36
N GLU A 29 -8.44 7.64 -17.03
CA GLU A 29 -9.68 6.89 -17.01
C GLU A 29 -9.41 5.42 -16.64
N PRO A 30 -10.30 4.77 -15.87
CA PRO A 30 -11.58 5.27 -15.38
C PRO A 30 -11.45 6.31 -14.25
N ARG A 31 -12.50 7.10 -14.02
CA ARG A 31 -12.58 7.96 -12.83
C ARG A 31 -13.32 7.26 -11.71
N ILE A 32 -12.83 7.38 -10.49
CA ILE A 32 -13.44 6.83 -9.28
C ILE A 32 -13.83 8.01 -8.39
N LEU A 33 -15.12 8.15 -8.07
CA LEU A 33 -15.65 9.26 -7.27
C LEU A 33 -15.25 10.66 -7.82
N GLY A 34 -15.15 10.80 -9.15
CA GLY A 34 -14.71 12.03 -9.82
C GLY A 34 -13.18 12.23 -9.89
N LEU A 35 -12.41 11.40 -9.20
CA LEU A 35 -10.94 11.43 -9.23
C LEU A 35 -10.38 10.56 -10.37
N PRO A 36 -9.28 10.98 -11.03
CA PRO A 36 -8.45 10.08 -11.84
C PRO A 36 -8.09 8.79 -11.08
N PHE A 37 -8.00 7.68 -11.80
CA PHE A 37 -7.73 6.36 -11.21
C PHE A 37 -6.50 6.35 -10.29
N VAL A 38 -5.40 6.98 -10.72
CA VAL A 38 -4.15 7.04 -9.95
C VAL A 38 -4.31 7.75 -8.61
N LEU A 39 -5.17 8.78 -8.52
CA LEU A 39 -5.42 9.49 -7.28
C LEU A 39 -6.26 8.63 -6.33
N ALA A 40 -7.32 8.01 -6.84
CA ALA A 40 -8.11 7.06 -6.04
C ALA A 40 -7.27 5.88 -5.53
N TRP A 41 -6.36 5.38 -6.37
CA TRP A 41 -5.39 4.33 -6.01
C TRP A 41 -4.47 4.77 -4.87
N ILE A 42 -3.83 5.93 -4.97
CA ILE A 42 -2.94 6.46 -3.92
C ILE A 42 -3.70 6.64 -2.61
N VAL A 43 -4.89 7.26 -2.65
CA VAL A 43 -5.72 7.46 -1.45
C VAL A 43 -6.06 6.12 -0.79
N ALA A 44 -6.50 5.13 -1.58
CA ALA A 44 -6.79 3.80 -1.07
C ALA A 44 -5.57 3.17 -0.36
N TRP A 45 -4.39 3.22 -0.99
CA TRP A 45 -3.18 2.64 -0.43
C TRP A 45 -2.64 3.38 0.80
N VAL A 46 -2.77 4.70 0.85
CA VAL A 46 -2.46 5.49 2.05
C VAL A 46 -3.34 5.07 3.22
N LEU A 47 -4.65 4.90 2.98
CA LEU A 47 -5.59 4.46 4.02
C LEU A 47 -5.39 3.00 4.43
N LEU A 48 -4.90 2.14 3.53
CA LEU A 48 -4.57 0.75 3.83
C LEU A 48 -3.26 0.59 4.60
N THR A 49 -2.28 1.48 4.40
CA THR A 49 -0.93 1.38 4.98
C THR A 49 -0.92 1.18 6.51
N PRO A 50 -1.72 1.90 7.32
CA PRO A 50 -1.81 1.66 8.76
C PRO A 50 -2.20 0.22 9.12
N ALA A 51 -3.07 -0.43 8.35
CA ALA A 51 -3.44 -1.84 8.59
C ALA A 51 -2.24 -2.77 8.36
N PHE A 52 -1.46 -2.54 7.31
CA PHE A 52 -0.22 -3.29 7.05
C PHE A 52 0.80 -3.09 8.17
N VAL A 53 1.00 -1.86 8.62
CA VAL A 53 1.91 -1.54 9.73
C VAL A 53 1.43 -2.20 11.03
N TRP A 54 0.12 -2.20 11.29
CA TRP A 54 -0.46 -2.85 12.47
C TRP A 54 -0.22 -4.37 12.46
N VAL A 55 -0.42 -5.04 11.32
CA VAL A 55 -0.12 -6.48 11.18
C VAL A 55 1.37 -6.74 11.36
N ALA A 56 2.24 -5.96 10.72
CA ALA A 56 3.69 -6.08 10.85
C ALA A 56 4.12 -5.95 12.33
N TYR A 57 3.60 -4.93 13.00
CA TYR A 57 3.88 -4.66 14.41
C TYR A 57 3.41 -5.80 15.32
N ARG A 58 2.21 -6.33 15.09
CA ARG A 58 1.69 -7.46 15.86
C ARG A 58 2.51 -8.73 15.63
N SER A 59 3.03 -8.93 14.42
CA SER A 59 3.86 -10.10 14.07
C SER A 59 5.28 -10.09 14.66
N VAL A 60 5.73 -8.95 15.18
CA VAL A 60 7.04 -8.79 15.83
C VAL A 60 6.90 -8.72 17.36
N ARG A 61 5.72 -8.35 17.86
CA ARG A 61 5.43 -8.21 19.30
C ARG A 61 4.72 -9.40 19.93
N GLY A 62 4.01 -10.21 19.14
CA GLY A 62 3.48 -11.50 19.56
C GLY A 62 4.53 -12.59 19.46
#